data_AF-A0A661E7L9-F1
#
_entry.id   AF-A0A661E7L9-F1
#
_cell.length_a   1.000
_cell.length_b   1.000
_cell.length_c   1.000
_cell.angle_alpha   90.00
_cell.angle_beta   90.00
_cell.angle_gamma   90.00
#
_symmetry.space_group_name_H-M   'P 1'
#
loop_
_entity.id
_entity.type
_entity.pdbx_description
1 polymer ?
#
loop_
_entity_poly.entity_id
_entity_poly.type
_entity_poly.pdbx_seq_one_letter_code
_entity_poly.pdbx_strand_id
1 'polypeptide(L)'
;MTAPNPALKRSIGSVLLTLYGVGTILGAGIYVLVGEVAGRAGIYAPLSFALAALLALFSAFSYAELAARFPVSAGEAVYVEEAFQKPGLSALIGYLVVTIGLVSSATLVHGFTRYLGVFVIVPDWLVLGSVTLCLGLIAIWGVKESLSIAAIMTLVE
;
A
#
# COMPACT_ATOMS: atom_id res chain seq x y z
N MET A 1 38.61 -1.50 -2.15
CA MET A 1 38.01 -0.38 -2.88
C MET A 1 36.55 -0.74 -3.15
N THR A 2 35.64 -0.47 -2.21
CA THR A 2 34.21 -0.65 -2.43
C THR A 2 33.73 0.50 -3.31
N ALA A 3 33.19 0.19 -4.49
CA ALA A 3 32.63 1.20 -5.37
C ALA A 3 31.60 2.05 -4.61
N PRO A 4 31.52 3.38 -4.83
CA PRO A 4 30.49 4.20 -4.21
C PRO A 4 29.12 3.64 -4.59
N ASN A 5 28.35 3.24 -3.58
CA ASN A 5 27.01 2.70 -3.75
C ASN A 5 26.18 3.77 -4.48
N PRO A 6 25.54 3.48 -5.64
CA PRO A 6 24.77 4.49 -6.36
C PRO A 6 23.66 5.03 -5.46
N ALA A 7 23.80 6.29 -5.05
CA ALA A 7 22.80 6.96 -4.23
C ALA A 7 21.51 7.16 -5.06
N LEU A 8 20.39 6.65 -4.55
CA LEU A 8 19.09 6.85 -5.18
C LEU A 8 18.76 8.35 -5.25
N LYS A 9 18.30 8.79 -6.42
CA LYS A 9 17.84 10.17 -6.60
C LYS A 9 16.56 10.38 -5.80
N ARG A 10 16.58 11.32 -4.86
CA ARG A 10 15.39 11.73 -4.10
C ARG A 10 14.42 12.49 -5.02
N SER A 11 13.47 11.76 -5.61
CA SER A 11 12.52 12.28 -6.61
C SER A 11 11.12 12.56 -6.05
N ILE A 12 10.85 12.13 -4.81
CA ILE A 12 9.54 12.20 -4.16
C ILE A 12 9.62 13.21 -2.99
N GLY A 13 8.74 14.23 -3.01
CA GLY A 13 8.60 15.22 -1.94
C GLY A 13 7.70 14.75 -0.80
N SER A 14 7.74 15.44 0.35
CA SER A 14 6.93 15.09 1.52
C SER A 14 5.44 15.11 1.26
N VAL A 15 4.93 16.17 0.61
CA VAL A 15 3.50 16.30 0.29
C VAL A 15 3.01 15.16 -0.59
N LEU A 16 3.75 14.85 -1.67
CA LEU A 16 3.41 13.75 -2.57
C LEU A 16 3.43 12.40 -1.84
N LEU A 17 4.42 12.18 -0.98
CA LEU A 17 4.54 10.96 -0.19
C LEU A 17 3.39 10.82 0.82
N THR A 18 2.99 11.90 1.48
CA THR A 18 1.87 11.91 2.42
C THR A 18 0.54 11.64 1.71
N LEU A 19 0.27 12.31 0.58
CA LEU A 19 -0.94 12.07 -0.20
C LEU A 19 -1.02 10.64 -0.73
N TYR A 20 0.12 10.12 -1.22
CA TYR A 20 0.22 8.71 -1.59
C TYR A 20 -0.07 7.79 -0.40
N GLY A 21 0.55 8.03 0.76
CA GLY A 21 0.34 7.25 1.98
C GLY A 21 -1.13 7.22 2.40
N VAL A 22 -1.79 8.38 2.46
CA VAL A 22 -3.22 8.49 2.79
C VAL A 22 -4.07 7.70 1.78
N GLY A 23 -3.81 7.85 0.48
CA GLY A 23 -4.53 7.13 -0.57
C GLY A 23 -4.40 5.62 -0.46
N THR A 24 -3.19 5.12 -0.19
CA THR A 24 -2.96 3.68 -0.02
C THR A 24 -3.66 3.09 1.21
N ILE A 25 -3.87 3.89 2.26
CA ILE A 25 -4.58 3.46 3.48
C ILE A 25 -6.10 3.47 3.27
N LEU A 26 -6.64 4.50 2.61
CA LEU A 26 -8.07 4.58 2.30
C LEU A 26 -8.49 3.48 1.32
N GLY A 27 -7.82 3.43 0.17
CA GLY A 27 -7.92 2.42 -0.88
C GLY A 27 -9.35 1.96 -1.22
N ALA A 28 -9.47 0.76 -1.81
CA ALA A 28 -10.78 0.14 -2.03
C ALA A 28 -11.45 -0.33 -0.72
N GLY A 29 -10.70 -0.37 0.38
CA GLY A 29 -11.15 -0.92 1.65
C GLY A 29 -12.32 -0.14 2.25
N ILE A 30 -12.28 1.19 2.20
CA ILE A 30 -13.38 2.01 2.74
C ILE A 30 -14.70 1.80 1.98
N TYR A 31 -14.62 1.58 0.66
CA TYR A 31 -15.81 1.42 -0.18
C TYR A 31 -16.42 0.02 -0.11
N VAL A 32 -15.62 -1.01 0.15
CA VAL A 32 -16.08 -2.41 0.16
C VAL A 32 -16.33 -2.93 1.58
N LEU A 33 -15.42 -2.66 2.53
CA LEU A 33 -15.44 -3.27 3.86
C LEU A 33 -16.34 -2.55 4.85
N VAL A 34 -16.59 -1.24 4.70
CA VAL A 34 -17.40 -0.48 5.67
C VAL A 34 -18.81 -1.04 5.76
N GLY A 35 -19.42 -1.37 4.63
CA GLY A 35 -20.76 -2.00 4.61
C GLY A 35 -20.80 -3.37 5.26
N GLU A 36 -19.76 -4.20 5.04
CA GLU A 36 -19.66 -5.52 5.66
C GLU A 36 -19.47 -5.43 7.19
N VAL A 37 -18.59 -4.53 7.64
CA VAL A 37 -18.38 -4.27 9.07
C VAL A 37 -19.65 -3.71 9.71
N ALA A 38 -20.33 -2.76 9.05
CA ALA A 38 -21.61 -2.23 9.51
C ALA A 38 -22.69 -3.31 9.60
N GLY A 39 -22.75 -4.23 8.64
CA GLY A 39 -23.68 -5.36 8.68
C GLY A 39 -23.45 -6.32 9.85
N ARG A 40 -22.19 -6.47 10.31
CA ARG A 40 -21.84 -7.33 11.46
C ARG A 40 -21.92 -6.62 12.80
N ALA A 41 -21.41 -5.40 12.89
CA ALA A 41 -21.30 -4.64 14.14
C ALA A 41 -22.52 -3.73 14.41
N GLY A 42 -23.35 -3.47 13.40
CA GLY A 42 -24.52 -2.60 13.50
C GLY A 42 -24.14 -1.20 13.98
N ILE A 43 -24.88 -0.71 14.99
CA ILE A 43 -24.64 0.61 15.61
C ILE A 43 -23.26 0.73 16.27
N TYR A 44 -22.60 -0.39 16.57
CA TYR A 44 -21.27 -0.40 17.19
C TYR A 44 -20.13 -0.29 16.17
N ALA A 45 -20.42 -0.25 14.86
CA ALA A 45 -19.39 -0.14 13.82
C ALA A 45 -18.43 1.06 14.02
N PRO A 46 -18.89 2.28 14.37
CA PRO A 46 -17.97 3.39 14.66
C PRO A 46 -17.02 3.09 15.81
N LEU A 47 -17.48 2.39 16.84
CA LEU A 47 -16.63 1.99 17.97
C LEU A 47 -15.58 0.96 17.54
N SER A 48 -15.96 0.00 16.69
CA SER A 48 -15.02 -0.97 16.12
C SER A 48 -13.92 -0.28 15.30
N PHE A 49 -14.27 0.70 14.46
CA PHE A 49 -13.30 1.48 13.71
C PHE A 49 -12.40 2.34 14.60
N ALA A 50 -12.96 2.97 15.65
CA ALA A 50 -12.18 3.75 16.60
C ALA A 50 -11.13 2.91 17.32
N LEU A 51 -11.51 1.70 17.77
CA LEU A 51 -10.58 0.75 18.38
C LEU A 51 -9.50 0.27 17.40
N ALA A 52 -9.88 -0.04 16.15
CA ALA A 52 -8.92 -0.41 15.12
C ALA A 52 -7.92 0.71 14.81
N ALA A 53 -8.40 1.96 14.71
CA ALA A 53 -7.56 3.13 14.49
C ALA A 53 -6.57 3.37 15.65
N LEU A 54 -7.02 3.19 16.89
CA LEU A 54 -6.16 3.30 18.07
C LEU A 54 -5.02 2.27 18.04
N LEU A 55 -5.31 1.02 17.66
CA LEU A 55 -4.30 -0.02 17.54
C LEU A 55 -3.32 0.28 16.39
N ALA A 56 -3.83 0.72 15.24
CA ALA A 56 -3.01 1.09 14.09
C ALA A 56 -2.05 2.26 14.40
N LEU A 57 -2.45 3.17 15.30
CA LEU A 57 -1.64 4.31 15.71
C LEU A 57 -0.31 3.90 16.36
N PHE A 58 -0.32 2.84 17.19
CA PHE A 58 0.91 2.33 17.79
C PHE A 58 1.90 1.84 16.73
N SER A 59 1.40 1.09 15.75
CA SER A 59 2.23 0.65 14.61
C SER A 59 2.74 1.83 13.79
N ALA A 60 1.90 2.83 13.53
CA ALA A 60 2.28 4.03 12.79
C ALA A 60 3.40 4.80 13.49
N PHE A 61 3.34 4.97 14.82
CA PHE A 61 4.41 5.62 15.58
C PHE A 61 5.70 4.83 15.58
N SER A 62 5.66 3.50 15.74
CA SER A 62 6.85 2.66 15.65
C SER A 62 7.53 2.79 14.28
N TYR A 63 6.75 2.79 13.18
CA TYR A 63 7.29 3.01 11.85
C TYR A 63 7.82 4.43 11.63
N ALA A 64 7.17 5.45 12.21
CA ALA A 64 7.64 6.82 12.11
C ALA A 64 9.03 7.01 12.77
N GLU A 65 9.26 6.42 13.94
CA GLU A 65 10.57 6.45 14.61
C GLU A 65 11.65 5.72 13.80
N LEU A 66 11.32 4.53 13.27
CA LEU A 66 12.25 3.74 12.46
C LEU A 66 12.59 4.42 11.13
N ALA A 67 11.60 5.00 10.45
CA ALA A 67 11.81 5.73 9.19
C ALA A 67 12.65 7.00 9.38
N ALA A 68 12.49 7.70 10.51
CA ALA A 68 13.32 8.85 10.86
C ALA A 68 14.77 8.43 11.19
N ARG A 69 14.95 7.28 11.85
CA ARG A 69 16.27 6.77 12.25
C ARG A 69 17.06 6.16 11.10
N PHE A 70 16.39 5.47 10.17
CA PHE A 70 17.01 4.77 9.05
C PHE A 70 16.46 5.28 7.71
N PRO A 71 16.92 6.46 7.22
CA PRO A 71 16.37 7.14 6.04
C PRO A 71 16.91 6.54 4.73
N VAL A 72 16.78 5.22 4.56
CA VAL A 72 17.22 4.47 3.38
C VAL A 72 16.03 3.80 2.68
N SER A 73 16.13 3.63 1.36
CA SER A 73 15.09 2.99 0.55
C SER A 73 15.15 1.46 0.64
N ALA A 74 14.72 0.91 1.77
CA ALA A 74 14.63 -0.54 1.98
C ALA A 74 13.51 -0.99 2.94
N GLY A 75 12.82 -0.05 3.59
CA GLY A 75 11.66 -0.34 4.42
C GLY A 75 11.95 -1.31 5.57
N GLU A 76 11.03 -2.26 5.77
CA GLU A 76 11.01 -3.19 6.88
C GLU A 76 12.20 -4.15 6.90
N ALA A 77 12.73 -4.50 5.73
CA ALA A 77 13.89 -5.39 5.60
C ALA A 77 15.12 -4.80 6.31
N VAL A 78 15.38 -3.51 6.13
CA VAL A 78 16.50 -2.83 6.82
C VAL A 78 16.27 -2.74 8.32
N TYR A 79 15.04 -2.51 8.79
CA TYR A 79 14.78 -2.46 10.23
C TYR A 79 15.12 -3.78 10.91
N VAL A 80 14.83 -4.90 10.23
CA VAL A 80 15.14 -6.24 10.72
C VAL A 80 16.63 -6.55 10.61
N GLU A 81 17.29 -6.10 9.55
CA GLU A 81 18.74 -6.22 9.38
C GLU A 81 19.48 -5.51 10.51
N GLU A 82 19.11 -4.26 10.79
CA GLU A 82 19.70 -3.46 11.85
C GLU A 82 19.45 -4.05 13.24
N ALA A 83 18.25 -4.59 13.48
CA ALA A 83 17.89 -5.17 14.77
C ALA A 83 18.57 -6.51 15.06
N PHE A 84 18.66 -7.41 14.07
CA PHE A 84 19.09 -8.80 14.29
C PHE A 84 20.44 -9.14 13.68
N GLN A 85 20.99 -8.28 12.81
CA GLN A 85 22.27 -8.47 12.13
C GLN A 85 22.33 -9.82 11.37
N LYS A 86 21.17 -10.27 10.86
CA LYS A 86 20.99 -11.54 10.14
C LYS A 86 20.48 -11.28 8.73
N PRO A 87 21.34 -11.35 7.70
CA PRO A 87 20.94 -11.04 6.33
C PRO A 87 19.87 -11.98 5.78
N GLY A 88 19.86 -13.26 6.20
CA GLY A 88 18.82 -14.21 5.81
C GLY A 88 17.42 -13.83 6.32
N LEU A 89 17.33 -13.19 7.48
CA LEU A 89 16.05 -12.74 8.05
C LEU A 89 15.57 -11.45 7.36
N SER A 90 16.49 -10.51 7.09
CA SER A 90 16.23 -9.31 6.29
C SER A 90 15.65 -9.67 4.91
N ALA A 91 16.29 -10.61 4.20
CA ALA A 91 15.83 -11.09 2.91
C ALA A 91 14.43 -11.75 3.00
N LEU A 92 14.19 -12.60 4.01
CA LEU A 92 12.88 -13.22 4.22
C LEU A 92 11.78 -12.17 4.37
N ILE A 93 12.02 -11.14 5.19
CA ILE A 93 11.07 -10.04 5.40
C ILE A 93 10.84 -9.26 4.12
N GLY A 94 11.89 -8.98 3.33
CA GLY A 94 11.76 -8.40 2.00
C GLY A 94 10.85 -9.21 1.08
N TYR A 95 11.01 -10.54 1.02
CA TYR A 95 10.12 -11.41 0.23
C TYR A 95 8.67 -11.42 0.72
N LEU A 96 8.46 -11.35 2.04
CA LEU A 96 7.11 -11.24 2.61
C LEU A 96 6.45 -9.92 2.22
N VAL A 97 7.17 -8.80 2.27
CA VAL A 97 6.66 -7.48 1.84
C VAL A 97 6.25 -7.50 0.37
N VAL A 98 7.06 -8.10 -0.51
CA VAL A 98 6.69 -8.28 -1.93
C VAL A 98 5.41 -9.12 -2.08
N THR A 99 5.29 -10.20 -1.30
CA THR A 99 4.11 -11.07 -1.31
C THR A 99 2.85 -10.33 -0.85
N ILE A 100 2.97 -9.49 0.20
CA ILE A 100 1.88 -8.62 0.66
C ILE A 100 1.45 -7.67 -0.45
N GLY A 101 2.41 -7.06 -1.17
CA GLY A 101 2.11 -6.20 -2.32
C GLY A 101 1.34 -6.93 -3.43
N LEU A 102 1.73 -8.17 -3.75
CA LEU A 102 1.05 -9.00 -4.75
C LEU A 102 -0.38 -9.33 -4.33
N VAL A 103 -0.58 -9.82 -3.10
CA VAL A 103 -1.91 -10.17 -2.58
C VAL A 103 -2.80 -8.93 -2.48
N SER A 104 -2.25 -7.80 -2.03
CA SER A 104 -2.95 -6.52 -1.95
C SER A 104 -3.41 -6.06 -3.34
N SER A 105 -2.52 -6.07 -4.33
CA SER A 105 -2.87 -5.72 -5.70
C SER A 105 -3.97 -6.63 -6.26
N ALA A 106 -3.88 -7.95 -6.06
CA ALA A 106 -4.92 -8.88 -6.48
C ALA A 106 -6.27 -8.58 -5.80
N THR A 107 -6.25 -8.31 -4.50
CA THR A 107 -7.46 -7.97 -3.72
C THR A 107 -8.11 -6.69 -4.24
N LEU A 108 -7.32 -5.65 -4.54
CA LEU A 108 -7.84 -4.38 -5.08
C LEU A 108 -8.48 -4.57 -6.46
N VAL A 109 -7.83 -5.32 -7.37
CA VAL A 109 -8.38 -5.57 -8.70
C VAL A 109 -9.66 -6.40 -8.63
N HIS A 110 -9.73 -7.41 -7.75
CA HIS A 110 -10.97 -8.16 -7.50
C HIS A 110 -12.08 -7.28 -6.91
N GLY A 111 -11.75 -6.41 -5.95
CA GLY A 111 -12.70 -5.45 -5.37
C GLY A 111 -13.27 -4.51 -6.44
N PHE A 112 -12.41 -3.99 -7.31
CA PHE A 112 -12.80 -3.16 -8.44
C PHE A 112 -13.72 -3.89 -9.42
N THR A 113 -13.36 -5.12 -9.83
CA THR A 113 -14.18 -5.93 -10.74
C THR A 113 -15.58 -6.17 -10.18
N ARG A 114 -15.68 -6.49 -8.88
CA ARG A 114 -16.98 -6.69 -8.22
C ARG A 114 -17.82 -5.40 -8.20
N TYR A 115 -17.18 -4.26 -7.95
CA TYR A 115 -17.87 -2.97 -7.94
C TYR A 115 -18.34 -2.57 -9.35
N LEU A 116 -17.49 -2.74 -10.37
CA LEU A 116 -17.82 -2.47 -11.77
C LEU A 116 -19.00 -3.33 -12.26
N GLY A 117 -19.06 -4.59 -11.82
CA GLY A 117 -20.14 -5.54 -12.14
C GLY A 117 -21.54 -5.09 -11.70
N VAL A 118 -21.66 -4.11 -10.80
CA VAL A 118 -22.94 -3.51 -10.43
C VAL A 118 -23.49 -2.61 -11.55
N PHE A 119 -22.60 -2.00 -12.33
CA PHE A 119 -22.96 -1.04 -13.38
C PHE A 119 -22.96 -1.65 -14.78
N VAL A 120 -22.00 -2.53 -15.07
CA VAL A 120 -21.80 -3.10 -16.40
C VAL A 120 -21.58 -4.61 -16.29
N ILE A 121 -22.32 -5.37 -17.08
CA ILE A 121 -22.19 -6.83 -17.15
C ILE A 121 -21.10 -7.15 -18.17
N VAL A 122 -19.87 -7.33 -17.69
CA VAL A 122 -18.69 -7.74 -18.46
C VAL A 122 -18.04 -8.96 -17.81
N PRO A 123 -17.40 -9.86 -18.59
CA PRO A 123 -16.75 -11.05 -18.03
C PRO A 123 -15.59 -10.69 -17.09
N ASP A 124 -15.57 -11.26 -15.88
CA ASP A 124 -14.58 -10.97 -14.84
C ASP A 124 -13.13 -11.09 -15.31
N TRP A 125 -12.81 -12.14 -16.08
CA TRP A 125 -11.45 -12.39 -16.55
C TRP A 125 -10.92 -11.26 -17.45
N LEU A 126 -11.80 -10.58 -18.19
CA LEU A 126 -11.44 -9.47 -19.07
C LEU A 126 -11.15 -8.21 -18.25
N VAL A 127 -11.95 -7.93 -17.21
CA VAL A 127 -11.73 -6.80 -16.30
C VAL A 127 -10.45 -7.02 -15.48
N LEU A 128 -10.30 -8.19 -14.86
CA LEU A 128 -9.11 -8.56 -14.08
C LEU A 128 -7.83 -8.44 -14.93
N GLY A 129 -7.83 -9.01 -16.13
CA GLY A 129 -6.68 -8.98 -17.04
C GLY A 129 -6.33 -7.56 -17.52
N SER A 130 -7.33 -6.80 -17.98
CA SER A 130 -7.12 -5.45 -18.48
C SER A 130 -6.65 -4.48 -17.40
N VAL A 131 -7.28 -4.48 -16.21
CA VAL A 131 -6.91 -3.60 -15.10
C VAL A 131 -5.51 -3.93 -14.59
N THR A 132 -5.19 -5.22 -14.40
CA THR A 132 -3.85 -5.65 -13.95
C THR A 132 -2.78 -5.23 -14.96
N LEU A 133 -3.04 -5.42 -16.26
CA LEU A 133 -2.10 -5.03 -17.31
C LEU A 133 -1.89 -3.51 -17.31
N CYS A 134 -2.96 -2.72 -17.25
CA CYS A 134 -2.89 -1.26 -17.21
C CYS A 134 -2.09 -0.75 -16.00
N LEU A 135 -2.38 -1.25 -14.79
CA LEU A 135 -1.64 -0.89 -13.59
C LEU A 135 -0.17 -1.33 -13.66
N GLY A 136 0.10 -2.50 -14.23
CA GLY A 136 1.46 -2.99 -14.47
C GLY A 136 2.24 -2.09 -15.44
N LEU A 137 1.62 -1.64 -16.52
CA LEU A 137 2.22 -0.70 -17.47
C LEU A 137 2.53 0.65 -16.82
N ILE A 138 1.64 1.18 -15.98
CA ILE A 138 1.86 2.41 -15.22
C ILE A 138 3.06 2.23 -14.27
N ALA A 139 3.12 1.10 -13.56
CA ALA A 139 4.22 0.79 -12.65
C ALA A 139 5.57 0.68 -13.38
N ILE A 140 5.59 0.14 -14.61
CA ILE A 140 6.80 0.07 -15.45
C ILE A 140 7.22 1.46 -15.95
N TRP A 141 6.27 2.35 -16.23
CA TRP A 141 6.53 3.67 -16.79
C TRP A 141 7.39 4.55 -15.86
N GLY A 142 7.14 4.49 -14.55
CA GLY A 142 7.99 5.19 -13.60
C GLY A 142 7.37 5.30 -12.22
N VAL A 143 8.22 5.20 -11.18
CA VAL A 143 7.79 5.25 -9.78
C VAL A 143 7.23 6.63 -9.43
N LYS A 144 7.85 7.71 -9.90
CA LYS A 144 7.39 9.08 -9.59
C LYS A 144 6.02 9.35 -10.23
N GLU A 145 5.87 8.94 -11.48
CA GLU A 145 4.66 9.09 -12.30
C GLU A 145 3.52 8.28 -11.68
N SER A 146 3.78 7.01 -11.32
CA SER A 146 2.83 6.15 -10.61
C SER A 146 2.33 6.76 -9.31
N LEU A 147 3.26 7.26 -8.48
CA LEU A 147 2.92 7.92 -7.21
C LEU A 147 2.13 9.21 -7.42
N SER A 148 2.46 9.97 -8.48
CA SER A 148 1.75 11.22 -8.81
C SER A 148 0.32 10.94 -9.24
N ILE A 149 0.10 9.92 -10.07
CA ILE A 149 -1.24 9.48 -10.46
C ILE A 149 -2.03 9.04 -9.24
N ALA A 150 -1.45 8.20 -8.39
CA ALA A 150 -2.10 7.74 -7.16
C ALA A 150 -2.47 8.91 -6.23
N ALA A 151 -1.56 9.87 -6.02
CA ALA A 151 -1.84 11.03 -5.18
C ALA A 151 -2.93 11.96 -5.76
N ILE A 152 -3.03 12.09 -7.08
CA ILE A 152 -4.13 12.83 -7.73
C ILE A 152 -5.46 12.12 -7.48
N MET A 153 -5.50 10.78 -7.59
CA MET A 153 -6.71 10.02 -7.29
C MET A 153 -7.14 10.21 -5.84
N THR A 154 -6.22 10.18 -4.88
CA THR A 154 -6.51 10.47 -3.46
C THR A 154 -7.13 11.85 -3.24
N LEU A 155 -6.79 12.85 -4.07
CA LEU A 155 -7.37 14.20 -3.94
C LEU A 155 -8.80 14.28 -4.51
N VAL A 156 -9.16 13.34 -5.38
CA VAL A 156 -10.48 13.28 -6.02
C VAL A 156 -11.45 12.40 -5.24
N GLU A 157 -10.94 11.35 -4.58
CA GLU A 157 -11.68 10.46 -3.67
C GLU A 157 -12.22 11.16 -2.42
#